data_AF-A0A5C6VZG1-F1
#
_entry.id   AF-A0A5C6VZG1-F1
#
_cell.length_a   1.000
_cell.length_b   1.000
_cell.length_c   1.000
_cell.angle_alpha   90.00
_cell.angle_beta   90.00
_cell.angle_gamma   90.00
#
_symmetry.space_group_name_H-M   'P 1'
#
loop_
_entity.id
_entity.type
_entity.pdbx_description
1 polymer ?
#
loop_
_entity_poly.entity_id
_entity_poly.type
_entity_poly.pdbx_seq_one_letter_code
_entity_poly.pdbx_strand_id
1 'polypeptide(L)' 'MNTTSNNTLQSSKDEVKRTYRHWTTLEDRKLLQLRASGLKFKTIAEQLCRTPISVEKRFRKIYNKK' A
#
# COMPACT_ATOMS: atom_id res chain seq x y z
N MET A 1 3.57 23.35 35.61
CA MET A 1 3.67 21.88 35.54
C MET A 1 3.02 21.46 34.23
N ASN A 2 3.83 21.05 33.26
CA ASN A 2 3.51 21.17 31.84
C ASN A 2 2.63 20.02 31.34
N THR A 3 1.62 20.39 30.55
CA THR A 3 0.62 19.53 29.91
C THR A 3 1.25 18.54 28.93
N THR A 4 1.38 17.27 29.32
CA THR A 4 1.76 16.19 28.39
C THR A 4 0.50 15.68 27.68
N SER A 5 0.12 16.34 26.58
CA SER A 5 -0.89 15.84 25.65
C SER A 5 -0.25 14.86 24.67
N ASN A 6 -0.16 13.58 25.06
CA ASN A 6 0.13 12.50 24.11
C ASN A 6 -1.20 11.90 23.64
N ASN A 7 -1.80 12.52 22.61
CA ASN A 7 -2.90 11.91 21.87
C ASN A 7 -2.33 10.81 20.95
N THR A 8 -1.98 9.68 21.55
CA THR A 8 -1.72 8.44 20.80
C THR A 8 -3.06 7.95 20.28
N LEU A 9 -3.38 8.32 19.04
CA LEU A 9 -4.50 7.78 18.28
C LEU A 9 -4.25 6.27 18.09
N GLN A 10 -4.80 5.52 19.04
CA GLN A 10 -4.95 4.08 19.04
C GLN A 10 -5.79 3.69 17.80
N SER A 11 -5.12 3.38 16.67
CA SER A 11 -5.81 2.72 15.56
C SER A 11 -6.23 1.33 16.00
N SER A 12 -7.52 1.19 16.26
CA SER A 12 -8.30 -0.04 16.34
C SER A 12 -7.89 -0.99 15.22
N LYS A 13 -7.02 -1.92 15.59
CA LYS A 13 -6.48 -2.96 14.73
C LYS A 13 -7.35 -4.18 14.97
N ASP A 14 -8.58 -4.16 14.44
CA ASP A 14 -9.32 -5.39 14.26
C ASP A 14 -8.42 -6.30 13.41
N GLU A 15 -7.90 -7.37 14.01
CA GLU A 15 -7.01 -8.34 13.38
C GLU A 15 -7.80 -9.20 12.38
N VAL A 16 -8.38 -8.55 11.37
CA VAL A 16 -8.92 -9.24 10.21
C VAL A 16 -7.72 -9.87 9.51
N LYS A 17 -7.54 -11.18 9.73
CA LYS A 17 -6.53 -12.00 9.06
C LYS A 17 -6.56 -11.63 7.58
N ARG A 18 -5.48 -11.00 7.10
CA ARG A 18 -5.41 -10.55 5.71
C ARG A 18 -5.46 -11.80 4.82
N THR A 19 -6.60 -12.03 4.20
CA THR A 19 -6.74 -13.14 3.26
C THR A 19 -5.79 -12.93 2.09
N TYR A 20 -5.11 -14.01 1.70
CA TYR A 20 -4.22 -13.95 0.55
C TYR A 20 -5.04 -13.63 -0.70
N ARG A 21 -4.77 -12.48 -1.31
CA ARG A 21 -5.47 -11.99 -2.49
C ARG A 21 -4.49 -11.89 -3.65
N HIS A 22 -4.81 -12.57 -4.76
CA HIS A 22 -4.04 -12.52 -5.98
C HIS A 22 -4.00 -11.11 -6.57
N TRP A 23 -2.95 -10.85 -7.36
CA TRP A 23 -2.82 -9.64 -8.16
C TRP A 23 -3.50 -9.86 -9.50
N THR A 24 -4.42 -8.97 -9.83
CA THR A 24 -5.08 -8.95 -11.13
C THR A 24 -4.29 -8.12 -12.14
N THR A 25 -4.51 -8.39 -13.42
CA THR A 25 -3.91 -7.59 -14.52
C THR A 25 -4.37 -6.13 -14.48
N LEU A 26 -5.59 -5.87 -14.00
CA LEU A 26 -6.11 -4.51 -13.85
C LEU A 26 -5.41 -3.74 -12.71
N GLU A 27 -5.17 -4.39 -11.58
CA GLU A 27 -4.37 -3.83 -10.49
C GLU A 27 -2.93 -3.54 -10.95
N ASP A 28 -2.32 -4.43 -11.73
CA ASP A 28 -0.97 -4.23 -12.27
C ASP A 28 -0.89 -3.03 -13.21
N ARG A 29 -1.85 -2.90 -14.14
CA ARG A 29 -1.93 -1.74 -15.04
C ARG A 29 -2.08 -0.45 -14.24
N LYS A 30 -2.96 -0.44 -13.23
CA LYS A 30 -3.17 0.71 -12.36
C LYS A 30 -1.90 1.04 -11.56
N LEU A 31 -1.22 0.04 -11.03
CA LEU A 31 0.08 0.20 -10.35
C LEU A 31 1.13 0.85 -11.25
N LEU A 32 1.29 0.37 -12.48
CA LEU A 32 2.22 0.94 -13.45
C LEU A 32 1.86 2.39 -13.81
N GLN A 33 0.57 2.66 -14.07
CA GLN A 33 0.08 3.99 -14.41
C GLN A 33 0.33 4.99 -13.27
N LEU A 34 -0.04 4.63 -12.04
CA LEU A 34 0.17 5.49 -10.86
C LEU A 34 1.66 5.70 -10.57
N ARG A 35 2.50 4.69 -10.85
CA ARG A 35 3.94 4.86 -10.69
C ARG A 35 4.54 5.77 -11.77
N ALA A 36 4.06 5.65 -13.00
CA ALA A 36 4.45 6.54 -14.10
C ALA A 36 4.06 8.00 -13.84
N SER A 37 2.96 8.25 -13.14
CA SER A 37 2.57 9.60 -12.69
C SER A 37 3.35 10.10 -11.46
N GLY A 38 4.36 9.37 -10.99
CA GLY A 38 5.25 9.81 -9.91
C GLY A 38 4.73 9.57 -8.48
N LEU A 39 3.60 8.89 -8.30
CA LEU A 39 3.06 8.62 -6.96
C LEU A 39 3.98 7.69 -6.15
N LYS A 40 4.00 7.91 -4.84
CA LYS A 40 4.71 7.06 -3.86
C LYS A 40 3.94 5.76 -3.62
N PHE A 41 4.65 4.67 -3.35
CA PHE A 41 4.05 3.36 -3.10
C PHE A 41 3.04 3.36 -1.94
N LYS A 42 3.22 4.23 -0.93
CA LYS A 42 2.25 4.39 0.16
C LYS A 42 0.87 4.81 -0.34
N THR A 43 0.81 5.87 -1.16
CA THR A 43 -0.44 6.38 -1.73
C THR A 43 -1.06 5.37 -2.70
N ILE A 44 -0.25 4.67 -3.48
CA ILE A 44 -0.74 3.63 -4.40
C ILE A 44 -1.35 2.47 -3.61
N ALA A 45 -0.75 2.10 -2.48
CA ALA A 45 -1.24 1.04 -1.63
C ALA A 45 -2.59 1.38 -0.99
N GLU A 46 -2.79 2.64 -0.58
CA GLU A 46 -4.08 3.15 -0.11
C GLU A 46 -5.14 3.02 -1.21
N GLN A 47 -4.82 3.42 -2.45
CA GLN A 47 -5.75 3.32 -3.59
C GLN A 47 -6.08 1.88 -4.03
N LEU A 48 -5.16 0.94 -3.83
CA LEU A 48 -5.35 -0.47 -4.19
C LEU A 48 -5.84 -1.32 -3.01
N CYS A 49 -6.02 -0.70 -1.83
CA CYS A 49 -6.31 -1.38 -0.56
C CYS A 49 -5.31 -2.53 -0.29
N ARG A 50 -4.02 -2.28 -0.52
CA ARG A 50 -2.90 -3.21 -0.28
C ARG A 50 -1.90 -2.60 0.68
N THR A 51 -0.88 -3.37 1.06
CA THR A 51 0.24 -2.85 1.85
C THR A 51 1.31 -2.26 0.93
N PRO A 52 2.00 -1.17 1.32
CA PRO A 52 3.05 -0.55 0.50
C PRO A 52 4.15 -1.53 0.08
N ILE A 53 4.54 -2.44 0.98
CA ILE A 53 5.54 -3.48 0.72
C ILE A 53 5.08 -4.46 -0.36
N SER A 54 3.80 -4.88 -0.33
CA SER A 54 3.25 -5.79 -1.34
C SER A 54 3.23 -5.14 -2.72
N VAL A 55 2.83 -3.87 -2.77
CA VAL A 55 2.79 -3.04 -3.99
C VAL A 55 4.19 -2.89 -4.59
N GLU A 56 5.18 -2.54 -3.78
CA GLU A 56 6.56 -2.39 -4.23
C GLU A 56 7.14 -3.70 -4.79
N LYS A 57 6.97 -4.82 -4.06
CA LYS A 57 7.41 -6.15 -4.53
C LYS A 57 6.76 -6.50 -5.87
N ARG A 58 5.46 -6.22 -6.02
CA ARG A 58 4.75 -6.46 -7.28
C ARG A 58 5.29 -5.59 -8.40
N PHE A 59 5.49 -4.30 -8.15
CA PHE A 59 6.03 -3.36 -9.15
C PHE A 59 7.38 -3.84 -9.68
N ARG A 60 8.32 -4.19 -8.79
CA ARG A 60 9.65 -4.71 -9.18
C ARG A 60 9.53 -5.97 -10.05
N LYS A 61 8.64 -6.90 -9.69
CA LYS A 61 8.41 -8.14 -10.45
C LYS A 61 7.87 -7.90 -11.86
N ILE A 62 7.00 -6.91 -12.04
CA ILE A 62 6.46 -6.56 -13.36
C ILE A 62 7.52 -5.81 -14.18
N TYR A 63 8.24 -4.89 -13.54
CA TYR A 63 9.23 -4.06 -14.21
C TYR A 63 10.42 -4.89 -14.73
N ASN A 64 10.89 -5.87 -13.95
CA ASN A 64 11.99 -6.75 -14.33
C ASN A 64 11.62 -7.84 -15.38
N LYS A 65 10.35 -7.92 -15.79
CA LYS A 65 9.90 -8.85 -16.84
C LYS A 65 9.92 -8.25 -18.25
N LYS A 66 10.30 -6.98 -18.38
CA LYS A 66 10.60 -6.33 -19.66
C LYS A 66 12.06 -6.57 -20.02
#